data_AF-L1MBF0-F1
#
_entry.id   AF-L1MBF0-F1
#
_cell.length_a   1.000
_cell.length_b   1.000
_cell.length_c   1.000
_cell.angle_alpha   90.00
_cell.angle_beta   90.00
_cell.angle_gamma   90.00
#
_symmetry.space_group_name_H-M   'P 1'
#
loop_
_entity.id
_entity.type
_entity.pdbx_description
1 polymer ?
#
loop_
_entity_poly.entity_id
_entity_poly.type
_entity_poly.pdbx_seq_one_letter_code
_entity_poly.pdbx_strand_id
1 'polypeptide(L)'
;MLNEQDYMLLAAKGITEQQLNQQLADLRAGFPFLELSAAASLENGGIYAPTPEVRKAYLRAWQDYVSNVEHEVVKFVPASGAASRMFKDLYAFLDGESDIPDTDFVKIFFENLPHAAFLQDLDCKLEELHGKSSAQLVEEGDFKSVVAGLLGTRGLNYGRLPKGLLKFHRYESESSRTPFEEHLVEGALYAKNAEGKVQLHFTVSPEHRSLFETLASTASKKFGELYKAQYEISFSEQKSSTDTIAANADGTPFRNADGSLLFRPGGHGALIENLNDIDADVIFVKTIDNVSPDSLKAQTVEK
;
A
#
# COMPACT_ATOMS: atom_id res chain seq x y z
N MET A 1 22.04 -1.89 -30.64
CA MET A 1 21.63 -0.51 -31.00
C MET A 1 20.15 -0.37 -30.76
N LEU A 2 19.71 0.81 -30.32
CA LEU A 2 18.29 1.14 -30.21
C LEU A 2 17.67 1.28 -31.60
N ASN A 3 16.41 0.91 -31.75
CA ASN A 3 15.63 1.09 -32.97
C ASN A 3 14.49 2.11 -32.76
N GLU A 4 13.72 2.43 -33.80
CA GLU A 4 12.61 3.40 -33.70
C GLU A 4 11.55 3.00 -32.67
N GLN A 5 11.27 1.70 -32.52
CA GLN A 5 10.32 1.21 -31.51
C GLN A 5 10.83 1.45 -30.09
N ASP A 6 12.14 1.31 -29.87
CA ASP A 6 12.76 1.62 -28.59
C ASP A 6 12.63 3.11 -28.26
N TYR A 7 12.86 4.01 -29.23
CA TYR A 7 12.68 5.45 -29.02
C TYR A 7 11.23 5.83 -28.72
N MET A 8 10.26 5.22 -29.40
CA MET A 8 8.84 5.42 -29.09
C MET A 8 8.48 4.94 -27.69
N LEU A 9 9.00 3.79 -27.26
CA LEU A 9 8.77 3.25 -25.92
C LEU A 9 9.39 4.14 -24.83
N LEU A 10 10.63 4.59 -25.04
CA LEU A 10 11.32 5.51 -24.14
C LEU A 10 10.57 6.83 -23.99
N ALA A 11 10.12 7.42 -25.10
CA ALA A 11 9.32 8.63 -25.09
C ALA A 11 7.98 8.44 -24.36
N ALA A 12 7.28 7.33 -24.60
CA ALA A 12 6.04 7.00 -23.90
C ALA A 12 6.22 6.80 -22.38
N LYS A 13 7.41 6.34 -21.95
CA LYS A 13 7.78 6.22 -20.55
C LYS A 13 8.37 7.50 -19.95
N GLY A 14 8.68 8.52 -20.75
CA GLY A 14 9.41 9.71 -20.28
C GLY A 14 10.85 9.40 -19.84
N ILE A 15 11.48 8.37 -20.42
CA ILE A 15 12.87 8.01 -20.17
C ILE A 15 13.72 8.54 -21.32
N THR A 16 14.74 9.33 -21.02
CA THR A 16 15.69 9.81 -22.04
C THR A 16 16.73 8.73 -22.39
N GLU A 17 17.30 8.80 -23.58
CA GLU A 17 18.41 7.91 -23.98
C GLU A 17 19.60 8.02 -23.00
N GLN A 18 19.87 9.22 -22.47
CA GLN A 18 20.90 9.43 -21.47
C GLN A 18 20.60 8.66 -20.17
N GLN A 19 19.37 8.75 -19.65
CA GLN A 19 18.96 8.00 -18.46
C GLN A 19 19.04 6.49 -18.69
N LEU A 20 18.61 6.00 -19.86
CA LEU A 20 18.73 4.59 -20.21
C LEU A 20 20.18 4.11 -20.18
N ASN A 21 21.08 4.86 -20.83
CA ASN A 21 22.50 4.53 -20.89
C ASN A 21 23.15 4.58 -19.50
N GLN A 22 22.74 5.52 -18.65
CA GLN A 22 23.19 5.58 -17.25
C GLN A 22 22.74 4.35 -16.46
N GLN A 23 21.46 3.96 -16.54
CA GLN A 23 20.96 2.75 -15.87
C GLN A 23 21.73 1.50 -16.31
N LEU A 24 22.02 1.35 -17.61
CA LEU A 24 22.81 0.22 -18.10
C LEU A 24 24.26 0.27 -17.60
N ALA A 25 24.86 1.45 -17.50
CA ALA A 25 26.19 1.61 -16.94
C ALA A 25 26.23 1.25 -15.46
N ASP A 26 25.23 1.69 -14.68
CA ASP A 26 25.10 1.37 -13.26
C ASP A 26 24.91 -0.14 -13.03
N LEU A 27 24.08 -0.80 -13.85
CA LEU A 27 23.89 -2.26 -13.78
C LEU A 27 25.16 -3.04 -14.11
N ARG A 28 26.01 -2.54 -15.03
CA ARG A 28 27.30 -3.16 -15.35
C ARG A 28 28.34 -2.94 -14.27
N ALA A 29 28.42 -1.73 -13.74
CA ALA A 29 29.36 -1.38 -12.67
C ALA A 29 28.99 -2.06 -11.34
N GLY A 30 27.70 -2.32 -11.15
CA GLY A 30 27.13 -2.71 -9.87
C GLY A 30 26.95 -1.50 -8.95
N PHE A 31 26.15 -1.67 -7.91
CA PHE A 31 25.96 -0.65 -6.89
C PHE A 31 26.91 -0.91 -5.71
N PRO A 32 27.57 0.11 -5.17
CA PRO A 32 28.41 -0.07 -3.99
C PRO A 32 27.55 -0.56 -2.83
N PHE A 33 28.12 -1.46 -2.02
CA PHE A 33 27.46 -1.85 -0.78
C PHE A 33 27.36 -0.65 0.15
N LEU A 34 26.22 -0.52 0.82
CA LEU A 34 26.05 0.49 1.85
C LEU A 34 26.90 0.10 3.06
N GLU A 35 27.80 0.98 3.49
CA GLU A 35 28.56 0.76 4.72
C GLU A 35 27.62 1.02 5.92
N LEU A 36 27.28 -0.05 6.63
CA LEU A 36 26.46 0.04 7.84
C LEU A 36 27.35 0.44 9.01
N SER A 37 27.04 1.57 9.65
CA SER A 37 27.76 2.03 10.83
C SER A 37 27.44 1.17 12.07
N ALA A 38 26.17 1.05 12.44
CA ALA A 38 25.66 0.21 13.51
C ALA A 38 24.13 0.09 13.40
N ALA A 39 23.51 -0.85 14.12
CA ALA A 39 22.07 -0.84 14.31
C ALA A 39 21.65 0.40 15.11
N ALA A 40 20.61 1.11 14.69
CA ALA A 40 20.11 2.28 15.40
C ALA A 40 19.59 1.89 16.79
N SER A 41 20.11 2.50 17.85
CA SER A 41 19.65 2.29 19.22
C SER A 41 19.54 3.63 19.97
N LEU A 42 18.88 3.60 21.12
CA LEU A 42 18.88 4.76 22.03
C LEU A 42 20.30 5.03 22.57
N GLU A 43 21.07 3.97 22.83
CA GLU A 43 22.41 4.04 23.44
C GLU A 43 23.45 4.68 22.51
N ASN A 44 23.38 4.38 21.21
CA ASN A 44 24.30 4.96 20.22
C ASN A 44 23.76 6.24 19.57
N GLY A 45 22.61 6.74 20.01
CA GLY A 45 21.96 7.94 19.48
C GLY A 45 21.37 7.78 18.08
N GLY A 46 21.32 6.56 17.53
CA GLY A 46 20.66 6.26 16.26
C GLY A 46 19.13 6.38 16.34
N ILE A 47 18.56 6.30 17.55
CA ILE A 47 17.15 6.59 17.84
C ILE A 47 17.09 7.71 18.87
N TYR A 48 16.32 8.76 18.56
CA TYR A 48 15.99 9.81 19.52
C TYR A 48 14.64 9.53 20.17
N ALA A 49 14.63 9.43 21.50
CA ALA A 49 13.41 9.37 22.30
C ALA A 49 13.28 10.66 23.14
N PRO A 50 12.30 11.54 22.86
CA PRO A 50 12.10 12.73 23.66
C PRO A 50 11.62 12.37 25.07
N THR A 51 12.07 13.14 26.07
CA THR A 51 11.51 13.05 27.43
C THR A 51 10.04 13.47 27.43
N PRO A 52 9.25 13.10 28.44
CA PRO A 52 7.85 13.50 28.53
C PRO A 52 7.63 15.02 28.42
N GLU A 53 8.54 15.83 28.97
CA GLU A 53 8.46 17.30 28.94
C GLU A 53 8.72 17.84 27.52
N VAL A 54 9.78 17.35 26.87
CA VAL A 54 10.10 17.72 25.49
C VAL A 54 8.99 17.29 24.54
N ARG A 55 8.43 16.10 24.76
CA ARG A 55 7.31 15.59 23.97
C ARG A 55 6.09 16.50 24.04
N LYS A 56 5.69 16.94 25.24
CA LYS A 56 4.59 17.90 25.43
C LYS A 56 4.86 19.22 24.70
N ALA A 57 6.10 19.70 24.71
CA ALA A 57 6.48 20.90 23.98
C ALA A 57 6.33 20.74 22.45
N TYR A 58 6.74 19.59 21.90
CA TYR A 58 6.54 19.29 20.47
C TYR A 58 5.07 19.13 20.09
N LEU A 59 4.26 18.48 20.92
CA LEU A 59 2.82 18.36 20.68
C LEU A 59 2.15 19.74 20.65
N ARG A 60 2.50 20.63 21.59
CA ARG A 60 2.01 22.01 21.59
C ARG A 60 2.45 22.77 20.35
N ALA A 61 3.74 22.68 19.98
CA ALA A 61 4.25 23.33 18.78
C ALA A 61 3.52 22.84 17.52
N TRP A 62 3.21 21.53 17.45
CA TRP A 62 2.43 20.98 16.35
C TRP A 62 0.99 21.48 16.33
N GLN A 63 0.32 21.54 17.50
CA GLN A 63 -1.03 22.10 17.62
C GLN A 63 -1.08 23.56 17.21
N ASP A 64 -0.11 24.36 17.64
CA ASP A 64 0.02 25.77 17.26
C ASP A 64 0.28 25.88 15.73
N TYR A 65 1.09 24.97 15.17
CA TYR A 65 1.38 24.93 13.74
C TYR A 65 0.14 24.64 12.88
N VAL A 66 -0.62 23.59 13.19
CA VAL A 66 -1.84 23.23 12.42
C VAL A 66 -3.02 24.17 12.69
N SER A 67 -2.91 25.04 13.70
CA SER A 67 -3.91 26.08 13.97
C SER A 67 -3.85 27.24 12.96
N ASN A 68 -2.74 27.41 12.24
CA ASN A 68 -2.62 28.36 11.15
C ASN A 68 -3.08 27.70 9.84
N VAL A 69 -4.13 28.26 9.22
CA VAL A 69 -4.73 27.72 7.99
C VAL A 69 -3.86 27.91 6.75
N GLU A 70 -2.88 28.81 6.81
CA GLU A 70 -1.92 29.04 5.71
C GLU A 70 -0.84 27.96 5.63
N HIS A 71 -0.70 27.09 6.65
CA HIS A 71 0.27 26.00 6.60
C HIS A 71 -0.31 24.80 5.85
N GLU A 72 0.46 24.31 4.89
CA GLU A 72 0.06 23.19 4.05
C GLU A 72 0.64 21.87 4.60
N VAL A 73 -0.24 21.02 5.13
CA VAL A 73 0.13 19.71 5.67
C VAL A 73 -0.52 18.62 4.83
N VAL A 74 0.31 17.72 4.31
CA VAL A 74 -0.14 16.61 3.47
C VAL A 74 0.26 15.27 4.09
N LYS A 75 -0.68 14.33 4.15
CA LYS A 75 -0.37 12.93 4.43
C LYS A 75 -0.20 12.18 3.11
N PHE A 76 1.03 11.77 2.83
CA PHE A 76 1.40 11.07 1.62
C PHE A 76 1.52 9.55 1.87
N VAL A 77 0.74 8.76 1.15
CA VAL A 77 0.58 7.32 1.38
C VAL A 77 0.89 6.53 0.11
N PRO A 78 2.01 5.80 0.06
CA PRO A 78 2.31 4.90 -1.04
C PRO A 78 1.37 3.68 -1.03
N ALA A 79 0.53 3.52 -2.05
CA ALA A 79 -0.54 2.52 -2.09
C ALA A 79 -0.61 1.68 -3.40
N SER A 80 0.38 1.82 -4.29
CA SER A 80 0.43 1.14 -5.60
C SER A 80 0.77 -0.36 -5.52
N GLY A 81 1.20 -0.86 -4.37
CA GLY A 81 1.61 -2.26 -4.19
C GLY A 81 0.44 -3.25 -4.17
N ALA A 82 0.49 -4.24 -5.08
CA ALA A 82 -0.43 -5.39 -5.04
C ALA A 82 -0.19 -6.27 -3.80
N ALA A 83 -1.26 -6.84 -3.25
CA ALA A 83 -1.18 -7.73 -2.08
C ALA A 83 -0.72 -9.17 -2.40
N SER A 84 -0.38 -9.49 -3.65
CA SER A 84 -0.19 -10.86 -4.14
C SER A 84 0.80 -11.70 -3.33
N ARG A 85 1.89 -11.11 -2.82
CA ARG A 85 2.86 -11.83 -1.96
C ARG A 85 2.25 -12.30 -0.63
N MET A 86 1.27 -11.58 -0.09
CA MET A 86 0.58 -11.92 1.16
C MET A 86 -0.20 -13.23 1.03
N PHE A 87 -0.63 -13.58 -0.18
CA PHE A 87 -1.45 -14.74 -0.47
C PHE A 87 -0.67 -15.89 -1.14
N LYS A 88 0.67 -15.82 -1.17
CA LYS A 88 1.51 -16.80 -1.87
C LYS A 88 1.22 -18.24 -1.44
N ASP A 89 1.13 -18.48 -0.14
CA ASP A 89 0.90 -19.84 0.39
C ASP A 89 -0.55 -20.31 0.16
N LEU A 90 -1.51 -19.40 0.14
CA LEU A 90 -2.90 -19.72 -0.25
C LEU A 90 -3.01 -20.05 -1.75
N TYR A 91 -2.28 -19.34 -2.62
CA TYR A 91 -2.19 -19.70 -4.03
C TYR A 91 -1.53 -21.05 -4.23
N ALA A 92 -0.42 -21.31 -3.52
CA ALA A 92 0.25 -22.61 -3.57
C ALA A 92 -0.66 -23.75 -3.11
N PHE A 93 -1.50 -23.51 -2.10
CA PHE A 93 -2.52 -24.46 -1.67
C PHE A 93 -3.63 -24.64 -2.71
N LEU A 94 -4.13 -23.56 -3.28
CA LEU A 94 -5.21 -23.60 -4.28
C LEU A 94 -4.79 -24.37 -5.54
N ASP A 95 -3.56 -24.16 -6.00
CA ASP A 95 -3.00 -24.79 -7.21
C ASP A 95 -2.39 -26.18 -6.92
N GLY A 96 -2.27 -26.56 -5.66
CA GLY A 96 -1.66 -27.82 -5.23
C GLY A 96 -2.61 -29.03 -5.30
N GLU A 97 -2.03 -30.23 -5.19
CA GLU A 97 -2.77 -31.50 -5.23
C GLU A 97 -3.53 -31.79 -3.92
N SER A 98 -3.08 -31.23 -2.78
CA SER A 98 -3.75 -31.46 -1.50
C SER A 98 -5.06 -30.68 -1.42
N ASP A 99 -6.15 -31.36 -1.06
CA ASP A 99 -7.45 -30.74 -0.80
C ASP A 99 -7.64 -30.32 0.67
N ILE A 100 -6.68 -30.66 1.54
CA ILE A 100 -6.73 -30.35 2.97
C ILE A 100 -5.59 -29.41 3.39
N PRO A 101 -5.79 -28.56 4.41
CA PRO A 101 -4.73 -27.73 5.00
C PRO A 101 -3.57 -28.58 5.53
N ASP A 102 -2.48 -28.67 4.76
CA ASP A 102 -1.33 -29.52 5.06
C ASP A 102 -0.14 -28.72 5.59
N THR A 103 0.00 -27.45 5.21
CA THR A 103 1.00 -26.52 5.74
C THR A 103 0.52 -25.78 6.99
N ASP A 104 1.46 -25.39 7.85
CA ASP A 104 1.16 -24.64 9.08
C ASP A 104 0.49 -23.29 8.78
N PHE A 105 0.91 -22.62 7.70
CA PHE A 105 0.29 -21.35 7.29
C PHE A 105 -1.20 -21.52 6.95
N VAL A 106 -1.55 -22.53 6.15
CA VAL A 106 -2.93 -22.75 5.70
C VAL A 106 -3.81 -23.21 6.86
N LYS A 107 -3.27 -24.03 7.78
CA LYS A 107 -3.97 -24.40 9.02
C LYS A 107 -4.29 -23.17 9.87
N ILE A 108 -3.28 -22.34 10.15
CA ILE A 108 -3.45 -21.09 10.91
C ILE A 108 -4.47 -20.17 10.23
N PHE A 109 -4.45 -20.08 8.90
CA PHE A 109 -5.41 -19.29 8.13
C PHE A 109 -6.85 -19.75 8.40
N PHE A 110 -7.15 -21.04 8.26
CA PHE A 110 -8.51 -21.55 8.49
C PHE A 110 -8.92 -21.51 9.97
N GLU A 111 -8.00 -21.76 10.90
CA GLU A 111 -8.23 -21.61 12.34
C GLU A 111 -8.65 -20.17 12.71
N ASN A 112 -8.05 -19.17 12.05
CA ASN A 112 -8.31 -17.75 12.33
C ASN A 112 -9.33 -17.10 11.38
N LEU A 113 -9.80 -17.81 10.35
CA LEU A 113 -10.79 -17.31 9.40
C LEU A 113 -12.05 -16.74 10.06
N PRO A 114 -12.61 -17.33 11.14
CA PRO A 114 -13.76 -16.76 11.85
C PRO A 114 -13.53 -15.34 12.43
N HIS A 115 -12.28 -14.94 12.61
CA HIS A 115 -11.87 -13.64 13.12
C HIS A 115 -11.47 -12.66 12.01
N ALA A 116 -11.42 -13.10 10.75
CA ALA A 116 -10.98 -12.27 9.64
C ALA A 116 -11.89 -11.06 9.41
N ALA A 117 -11.28 -9.91 9.11
CA ALA A 117 -12.01 -8.66 8.86
C ALA A 117 -12.90 -8.73 7.61
N PHE A 118 -12.56 -9.59 6.65
CA PHE A 118 -13.28 -9.80 5.40
C PHE A 118 -14.30 -10.94 5.46
N LEU A 119 -14.47 -11.63 6.60
CA LEU A 119 -15.29 -12.85 6.69
C LEU A 119 -16.72 -12.65 6.17
N GLN A 120 -17.39 -11.57 6.58
CA GLN A 120 -18.77 -11.32 6.16
C GLN A 120 -18.90 -11.14 4.64
N ASP A 121 -17.96 -10.43 4.02
CA ASP A 121 -17.95 -10.24 2.57
C ASP A 121 -17.69 -11.57 1.85
N LEU A 122 -16.77 -12.37 2.41
CA LEU A 122 -16.42 -13.68 1.89
C LEU A 122 -17.60 -14.64 1.96
N ASP A 123 -18.28 -14.72 3.10
CA ASP A 123 -19.46 -15.56 3.30
C ASP A 123 -20.58 -15.17 2.34
N CYS A 124 -20.88 -13.87 2.22
CA CYS A 124 -21.91 -13.40 1.29
C CYS A 124 -21.57 -13.79 -0.16
N LYS A 125 -20.30 -13.71 -0.55
CA LYS A 125 -19.86 -14.09 -1.89
C LYS A 125 -19.87 -15.61 -2.09
N LEU A 126 -19.51 -16.40 -1.08
CA LEU A 126 -19.57 -17.86 -1.13
C LEU A 126 -21.01 -18.37 -1.16
N GLU A 127 -21.93 -17.72 -0.45
CA GLU A 127 -23.36 -18.00 -0.52
C GLU A 127 -23.91 -17.74 -1.93
N GLU A 128 -23.50 -16.66 -2.59
CA GLU A 128 -23.86 -16.37 -3.99
C GLU A 128 -23.34 -17.45 -4.96
N LEU A 129 -22.10 -17.91 -4.77
CA LEU A 129 -21.42 -18.82 -5.70
C LEU A 129 -21.75 -20.31 -5.47
N HIS A 130 -21.92 -20.71 -4.21
CA HIS A 130 -21.99 -22.10 -3.77
C HIS A 130 -23.21 -22.40 -2.90
N GLY A 131 -23.99 -21.39 -2.50
CA GLY A 131 -25.13 -21.54 -1.59
C GLY A 131 -24.74 -21.85 -0.14
N LYS A 132 -23.46 -21.62 0.23
CA LYS A 132 -22.89 -21.99 1.53
C LYS A 132 -21.91 -20.93 2.05
N SER A 133 -21.82 -20.79 3.36
CA SER A 133 -20.80 -19.96 4.01
C SER A 133 -19.42 -20.66 4.04
N SER A 134 -18.36 -19.93 4.37
CA SER A 134 -17.02 -20.49 4.52
C SER A 134 -16.97 -21.56 5.60
N ALA A 135 -17.71 -21.40 6.69
CA ALA A 135 -17.77 -22.37 7.78
C ALA A 135 -18.38 -23.71 7.31
N GLN A 136 -19.47 -23.64 6.54
CA GLN A 136 -20.13 -24.84 5.99
C GLN A 136 -19.22 -25.56 4.98
N LEU A 137 -18.55 -24.80 4.10
CA LEU A 137 -17.60 -25.38 3.14
C LEU A 137 -16.42 -26.05 3.85
N VAL A 138 -15.90 -25.45 4.92
CA VAL A 138 -14.84 -26.05 5.75
C VAL A 138 -15.30 -27.33 6.43
N GLU A 139 -16.52 -27.36 6.98
CA GLU A 139 -17.09 -28.56 7.61
C GLU A 139 -17.24 -29.73 6.61
N GLU A 140 -17.52 -29.41 5.35
CA GLU A 140 -17.60 -30.38 4.25
C GLU A 140 -16.24 -30.76 3.66
N GLY A 141 -15.15 -30.14 4.12
CA GLY A 141 -13.80 -30.36 3.61
C GLY A 141 -13.48 -29.62 2.31
N ASP A 142 -14.33 -28.70 1.85
CA ASP A 142 -14.11 -27.88 0.66
C ASP A 142 -13.35 -26.57 0.97
N PHE A 143 -12.10 -26.74 1.41
CA PHE A 143 -11.20 -25.62 1.72
C PHE A 143 -10.83 -24.81 0.48
N LYS A 144 -10.72 -25.46 -0.69
CA LYS A 144 -10.32 -24.80 -1.94
C LYS A 144 -11.36 -23.82 -2.44
N SER A 145 -12.66 -24.12 -2.34
CA SER A 145 -13.70 -23.15 -2.69
C SER A 145 -13.65 -21.88 -1.83
N VAL A 146 -13.30 -22.00 -0.54
CA VAL A 146 -13.11 -20.83 0.33
C VAL A 146 -11.94 -19.96 -0.13
N VAL A 147 -10.79 -20.57 -0.43
CA VAL A 147 -9.60 -19.85 -0.92
C VAL A 147 -9.85 -19.25 -2.31
N ALA A 148 -10.53 -19.97 -3.21
CA ALA A 148 -10.93 -19.47 -4.52
C ALA A 148 -11.92 -18.29 -4.41
N GLY A 149 -12.86 -18.36 -3.47
CA GLY A 149 -13.79 -17.29 -3.15
C GLY A 149 -13.10 -16.05 -2.59
N LEU A 150 -11.99 -16.19 -1.88
CA LEU A 150 -11.20 -15.07 -1.41
C LEU A 150 -10.35 -14.44 -2.53
N LEU A 151 -9.56 -15.27 -3.24
CA LEU A 151 -8.51 -14.78 -4.15
C LEU A 151 -8.97 -14.57 -5.59
N GLY A 152 -9.97 -15.34 -6.03
CA GLY A 152 -10.36 -15.42 -7.42
C GLY A 152 -11.20 -14.23 -7.89
N THR A 153 -11.17 -13.98 -9.20
CA THR A 153 -11.94 -12.89 -9.85
C THR A 153 -13.45 -13.06 -9.78
N ARG A 154 -13.94 -14.29 -9.61
CA ARG A 154 -15.36 -14.59 -9.36
C ARG A 154 -15.75 -14.36 -7.90
N GLY A 155 -14.78 -14.34 -7.00
CA GLY A 155 -14.92 -14.13 -5.57
C GLY A 155 -14.71 -12.66 -5.16
N LEU A 156 -14.00 -12.45 -4.06
CA LEU A 156 -13.60 -11.12 -3.58
C LEU A 156 -12.43 -10.51 -4.36
N ASN A 157 -11.73 -11.31 -5.17
CA ASN A 157 -10.61 -10.87 -5.99
C ASN A 157 -9.41 -10.31 -5.18
N TYR A 158 -9.27 -10.68 -3.91
CA TYR A 158 -8.25 -10.11 -3.01
C TYR A 158 -6.82 -10.35 -3.51
N GLY A 159 -6.61 -11.42 -4.28
CA GLY A 159 -5.29 -11.74 -4.82
C GLY A 159 -4.79 -10.77 -5.91
N ARG A 160 -5.70 -9.97 -6.50
CA ARG A 160 -5.36 -8.96 -7.52
C ARG A 160 -5.58 -7.52 -7.03
N LEU A 161 -6.10 -7.33 -5.83
CA LEU A 161 -6.33 -5.99 -5.29
C LEU A 161 -5.09 -5.48 -4.53
N PRO A 162 -4.87 -4.15 -4.52
CA PRO A 162 -3.86 -3.52 -3.70
C PRO A 162 -4.26 -3.59 -2.22
N LYS A 163 -3.26 -3.65 -1.33
CA LYS A 163 -3.48 -3.81 0.12
C LYS A 163 -4.45 -2.78 0.70
N GLY A 164 -4.41 -1.54 0.19
CA GLY A 164 -5.26 -0.44 0.63
C GLY A 164 -6.76 -0.68 0.44
N LEU A 165 -7.16 -1.65 -0.39
CA LEU A 165 -8.57 -1.99 -0.65
C LEU A 165 -9.03 -3.26 0.09
N LEU A 166 -8.14 -3.92 0.83
CA LEU A 166 -8.48 -5.15 1.56
C LEU A 166 -8.98 -4.80 2.95
N LYS A 167 -10.07 -5.41 3.41
CA LYS A 167 -10.51 -5.23 4.82
C LYS A 167 -9.47 -5.85 5.75
N PHE A 168 -8.98 -5.05 6.69
CA PHE A 168 -7.81 -5.39 7.51
C PHE A 168 -8.11 -5.35 9.01
N HIS A 169 -8.88 -4.36 9.47
CA HIS A 169 -9.30 -4.27 10.87
C HIS A 169 -10.80 -4.50 11.00
N ARG A 170 -11.18 -5.37 11.95
CA ARG A 170 -12.57 -5.60 12.33
C ARG A 170 -12.88 -4.79 13.59
N TYR A 171 -14.02 -4.11 13.57
CA TYR A 171 -14.55 -3.41 14.74
C TYR A 171 -15.89 -4.03 15.11
N GLU A 172 -16.19 -4.17 16.39
CA GLU A 172 -17.50 -4.69 16.82
C GLU A 172 -18.59 -3.62 16.68
N SER A 173 -18.21 -2.36 16.87
CA SER A 173 -19.11 -1.20 16.84
C SER A 173 -19.46 -0.72 15.43
N GLU A 174 -18.78 -1.22 14.40
CA GLU A 174 -19.01 -0.83 13.01
C GLU A 174 -18.47 -1.85 12.00
N SER A 175 -18.58 -1.55 10.70
CA SER A 175 -17.99 -2.36 9.65
C SER A 175 -16.46 -2.40 9.72
N SER A 176 -15.87 -3.53 9.33
CA SER A 176 -14.43 -3.64 9.11
C SER A 176 -13.90 -2.55 8.17
N ARG A 177 -12.70 -2.05 8.46
CA ARG A 177 -12.03 -1.00 7.68
C ARG A 177 -10.88 -1.56 6.86
N THR A 178 -10.67 -0.95 5.72
CA THR A 178 -9.48 -1.08 4.87
C THR A 178 -8.34 -0.20 5.38
N PRO A 179 -7.08 -0.47 5.03
CA PRO A 179 -5.97 0.40 5.38
C PRO A 179 -6.12 1.81 4.80
N PHE A 180 -6.72 1.96 3.62
CA PHE A 180 -7.05 3.28 3.05
C PHE A 180 -7.92 4.10 4.01
N GLU A 181 -9.00 3.49 4.52
CA GLU A 181 -9.89 4.13 5.49
C GLU A 181 -9.19 4.47 6.81
N GLU A 182 -8.28 3.62 7.28
CA GLU A 182 -7.48 3.91 8.48
C GLU A 182 -6.55 5.12 8.29
N HIS A 183 -6.03 5.35 7.09
CA HIS A 183 -5.24 6.55 6.82
C HIS A 183 -6.06 7.82 6.87
N LEU A 184 -7.33 7.80 6.45
CA LEU A 184 -8.26 8.93 6.61
C LEU A 184 -8.47 9.24 8.09
N VAL A 185 -8.76 8.21 8.89
CA VAL A 185 -8.92 8.33 10.35
C VAL A 185 -7.68 8.96 10.97
N GLU A 186 -6.50 8.41 10.70
CA GLU A 186 -5.24 8.94 11.23
C GLU A 186 -4.98 10.38 10.75
N GLY A 187 -5.24 10.70 9.47
CA GLY A 187 -5.09 12.04 8.93
C GLY A 187 -5.96 13.05 9.67
N ALA A 188 -7.20 12.70 10.00
CA ALA A 188 -8.10 13.55 10.78
C ALA A 188 -7.59 13.82 12.21
N LEU A 189 -6.75 12.94 12.74
CA LEU A 189 -6.28 13.04 14.13
C LEU A 189 -5.02 13.89 14.27
N TYR A 190 -4.13 13.92 13.28
CA TYR A 190 -2.87 14.68 13.37
C TYR A 190 -2.59 15.67 12.23
N ALA A 191 -3.24 15.55 11.07
CA ALA A 191 -3.00 16.41 9.90
C ALA A 191 -4.19 17.34 9.62
N LYS A 192 -5.14 17.45 10.55
CA LYS A 192 -6.31 18.31 10.44
C LYS A 192 -5.98 19.73 10.88
N ASN A 193 -6.24 20.71 10.01
CA ASN A 193 -6.03 22.12 10.34
C ASN A 193 -7.21 22.72 11.15
N ALA A 194 -7.10 24.00 11.52
CA ALA A 194 -8.13 24.72 12.30
C ALA A 194 -9.52 24.76 11.65
N GLU A 195 -9.62 24.72 10.32
CA GLU A 195 -10.89 24.70 9.57
C GLU A 195 -11.46 23.29 9.39
N GLY A 196 -10.71 22.28 9.84
CA GLY A 196 -11.07 20.88 9.70
C GLY A 196 -10.62 20.26 8.38
N LYS A 197 -9.85 20.96 7.54
CA LYS A 197 -9.30 20.43 6.29
C LYS A 197 -8.23 19.38 6.58
N VAL A 198 -8.26 18.27 5.86
CA VAL A 198 -7.30 17.16 5.93
C VAL A 198 -6.89 16.78 4.51
N GLN A 199 -5.60 16.93 4.19
CA GLN A 199 -5.09 16.60 2.86
C GLN A 199 -4.40 15.26 2.87
N LEU A 200 -4.83 14.37 1.97
CA LEU A 200 -4.20 13.09 1.73
C LEU A 200 -3.84 12.96 0.26
N HIS A 201 -2.65 12.41 0.02
CA HIS A 201 -2.21 12.06 -1.30
C HIS A 201 -1.84 10.58 -1.33
N PHE A 202 -2.40 9.84 -2.28
CA PHE A 202 -2.12 8.42 -2.46
C PHE A 202 -1.42 8.18 -3.80
N THR A 203 -0.33 7.40 -3.79
CA THR A 203 0.19 6.84 -5.05
C THR A 203 -0.49 5.51 -5.31
N VAL A 204 -1.14 5.37 -6.47
CA VAL A 204 -1.91 4.18 -6.84
C VAL A 204 -1.46 3.66 -8.19
N SER A 205 -1.77 2.40 -8.50
CA SER A 205 -1.55 1.90 -9.86
C SER A 205 -2.72 2.29 -10.78
N PRO A 206 -2.47 2.55 -12.08
CA PRO A 206 -3.50 2.99 -13.01
C PRO A 206 -4.72 2.06 -13.05
N GLU A 207 -4.49 0.75 -12.99
CA GLU A 207 -5.52 -0.28 -13.05
C GLU A 207 -6.43 -0.33 -11.81
N HIS A 208 -6.03 0.27 -10.69
CA HIS A 208 -6.79 0.27 -9.45
C HIS A 208 -7.29 1.67 -9.03
N ARG A 209 -6.95 2.71 -9.80
CA ARG A 209 -7.30 4.10 -9.49
C ARG A 209 -8.79 4.31 -9.28
N SER A 210 -9.63 3.81 -10.18
CA SER A 210 -11.10 3.97 -10.10
C SER A 210 -11.70 3.34 -8.85
N LEU A 211 -11.12 2.23 -8.37
CA LEU A 211 -11.54 1.58 -7.13
C LEU A 211 -11.21 2.45 -5.91
N PHE A 212 -10.01 3.05 -5.89
CA PHE A 212 -9.63 3.98 -4.83
C PHE A 212 -10.47 5.26 -4.83
N GLU A 213 -10.76 5.84 -6.00
CA GLU A 213 -11.62 7.03 -6.11
C GLU A 213 -13.05 6.74 -5.59
N THR A 214 -13.58 5.55 -5.90
CA THR A 214 -14.89 5.10 -5.39
C THR A 214 -14.88 4.95 -3.87
N LEU A 215 -13.84 4.29 -3.32
CA LEU A 215 -13.68 4.13 -1.88
C LEU A 215 -13.49 5.48 -1.18
N ALA A 216 -12.68 6.39 -1.75
CA ALA A 216 -12.44 7.73 -1.24
C ALA A 216 -13.73 8.55 -1.14
N SER A 217 -14.58 8.53 -2.17
CA SER A 217 -15.87 9.24 -2.16
C SER A 217 -16.80 8.76 -1.03
N THR A 218 -16.77 7.47 -0.73
CA THR A 218 -17.60 6.87 0.34
C THR A 218 -17.01 7.12 1.71
N ALA A 219 -15.72 6.85 1.88
CA ALA A 219 -15.01 6.95 3.15
C ALA A 219 -14.87 8.41 3.62
N SER A 220 -14.62 9.36 2.71
CA SER A 220 -14.52 10.79 3.05
C SER A 220 -15.80 11.34 3.66
N LYS A 221 -16.98 10.91 3.18
CA LYS A 221 -18.27 11.29 3.75
C LYS A 221 -18.44 10.71 5.16
N LYS A 222 -18.28 9.39 5.28
CA LYS A 222 -18.41 8.67 6.56
C LYS A 222 -17.50 9.28 7.63
N PHE A 223 -16.21 9.41 7.34
CA PHE A 223 -15.24 9.91 8.30
C PHE A 223 -15.27 11.43 8.44
N GLY A 224 -15.76 12.16 7.43
CA GLY A 224 -15.89 13.61 7.51
C GLY A 224 -16.94 14.00 8.55
N GLU A 225 -18.06 13.28 8.57
CA GLU A 225 -19.10 13.45 9.59
C GLU A 225 -18.61 13.06 10.99
N LEU A 226 -17.91 11.91 11.10
CA LEU A 226 -17.43 11.36 12.36
C LEU A 226 -16.35 12.25 13.01
N TYR A 227 -15.36 12.70 12.23
CA TYR A 227 -14.22 13.46 12.74
C TYR A 227 -14.34 14.97 12.57
N LYS A 228 -15.48 15.45 12.03
CA LYS A 228 -15.67 16.87 11.64
C LYS A 228 -14.48 17.34 10.80
N ALA A 229 -14.28 16.63 9.70
CA ALA A 229 -13.15 16.80 8.80
C ALA A 229 -13.62 16.98 7.35
N GLN A 230 -12.92 17.81 6.60
CA GLN A 230 -13.10 18.03 5.17
C GLN A 230 -11.90 17.41 4.45
N TYR A 231 -12.10 16.27 3.81
CA TYR A 231 -11.01 15.53 3.17
C TYR A 231 -10.77 16.02 1.75
N GLU A 232 -9.54 16.44 1.49
CA GLU A 232 -9.02 16.66 0.15
C GLU A 232 -8.11 15.48 -0.20
N ILE A 233 -8.63 14.58 -1.04
CA ILE A 233 -7.92 13.35 -1.42
C ILE A 233 -7.49 13.48 -2.86
N SER A 234 -6.18 13.36 -3.08
CA SER A 234 -5.58 13.35 -4.41
C SER A 234 -4.85 12.04 -4.68
N PHE A 235 -4.71 11.73 -5.97
CA PHE A 235 -4.07 10.52 -6.44
C PHE A 235 -3.02 10.84 -7.49
N SER A 236 -1.85 10.23 -7.38
CA SER A 236 -0.88 10.15 -8.47
C SER A 236 -0.58 8.69 -8.81
N GLU A 237 -0.02 8.48 -9.99
CA GLU A 237 0.49 7.19 -10.41
C GLU A 237 2.01 7.21 -10.29
N GLN A 238 2.62 6.05 -10.01
CA GLN A 238 4.07 5.94 -10.06
C GLN A 238 4.53 6.29 -11.48
N LYS A 239 5.42 7.28 -11.60
CA LYS A 239 5.89 7.75 -12.91
C LYS A 239 6.65 6.62 -13.61
N SER A 240 6.19 6.23 -14.80
CA SER A 240 6.85 5.20 -15.63
C SER A 240 8.28 5.59 -16.05
N SER A 241 8.65 6.86 -15.91
CA SER A 241 10.00 7.38 -16.09
C SER A 241 11.00 6.86 -15.04
N THR A 242 10.51 6.34 -13.93
CA THR A 242 11.31 5.73 -12.87
C THR A 242 11.58 4.24 -13.11
N ASP A 243 10.96 3.65 -14.14
CA ASP A 243 11.19 2.26 -14.47
C ASP A 243 12.66 2.02 -14.83
N THR A 244 13.19 0.89 -14.37
CA THR A 244 14.56 0.47 -14.62
C THR A 244 14.60 -0.55 -15.75
N ILE A 245 15.48 -0.34 -16.73
CA ILE A 245 15.72 -1.29 -17.81
C ILE A 245 16.26 -2.61 -17.27
N ALA A 246 15.71 -3.74 -17.70
CA ALA A 246 16.31 -5.04 -17.46
C ALA A 246 17.52 -5.25 -18.37
N ALA A 247 18.61 -5.81 -17.84
CA ALA A 247 19.82 -6.09 -18.61
C ALA A 247 20.12 -7.59 -18.65
N ASN A 248 20.72 -8.03 -19.76
CA ASN A 248 21.35 -9.34 -19.89
C ASN A 248 22.64 -9.39 -19.06
N ALA A 249 23.17 -10.58 -18.81
CA ALA A 249 24.43 -10.77 -18.09
C ALA A 249 25.64 -10.12 -18.80
N ASP A 250 25.55 -9.86 -20.11
CA ASP A 250 26.56 -9.15 -20.90
C ASP A 250 26.41 -7.61 -20.85
N GLY A 251 25.45 -7.10 -20.07
CA GLY A 251 25.18 -5.67 -19.92
C GLY A 251 24.44 -5.02 -21.09
N THR A 252 23.93 -5.81 -22.03
CA THR A 252 23.02 -5.32 -23.09
C THR A 252 21.56 -5.27 -22.58
N PRO A 253 20.69 -4.42 -23.16
CA PRO A 253 19.28 -4.39 -22.78
C PRO A 253 18.58 -5.73 -23.02
N PHE A 254 17.85 -6.22 -22.02
CA PHE A 254 17.00 -7.39 -22.15
C PHE A 254 15.78 -7.06 -23.02
N ARG A 255 15.42 -8.00 -23.90
CA ARG A 255 14.27 -7.87 -24.79
C ARG A 255 13.28 -9.00 -24.60
N ASN A 256 12.00 -8.68 -24.68
CA ASN A 256 10.92 -9.66 -24.75
C ASN A 256 10.97 -10.44 -26.07
N ALA A 257 10.19 -11.52 -26.17
CA ALA A 257 10.11 -12.35 -27.38
C ALA A 257 9.64 -11.57 -28.62
N ASP A 258 8.88 -10.48 -28.43
CA ASP A 258 8.43 -9.57 -29.48
C ASP A 258 9.48 -8.52 -29.89
N GLY A 259 10.66 -8.53 -29.25
CA GLY A 259 11.74 -7.59 -29.50
C GLY A 259 11.69 -6.28 -28.68
N SER A 260 10.62 -6.04 -27.92
CA SER A 260 10.49 -4.84 -27.08
C SER A 260 11.43 -4.85 -25.87
N LEU A 261 11.87 -3.68 -25.40
CA LEU A 261 12.66 -3.56 -24.17
C LEU A 261 11.81 -3.91 -22.94
N LEU A 262 12.39 -4.71 -22.03
CA LEU A 262 11.74 -5.02 -20.76
C LEU A 262 12.16 -4.03 -19.68
N PHE A 263 11.17 -3.32 -19.14
CA PHE A 263 11.34 -2.46 -17.97
C PHE A 263 10.71 -3.12 -16.74
N ARG A 264 11.30 -2.87 -15.58
CA ARG A 264 10.75 -3.23 -14.27
C ARG A 264 10.46 -1.95 -13.49
N PRO A 265 9.40 -1.92 -12.68
CA PRO A 265 9.16 -0.79 -11.79
C PRO A 265 10.41 -0.48 -10.96
N GLY A 266 10.85 0.78 -10.99
CA GLY A 266 11.88 1.25 -10.07
C GLY A 266 11.41 0.99 -8.64
N GLY A 267 12.31 0.56 -7.76
CA GLY A 267 11.98 0.29 -6.35
C GLY A 267 11.47 1.53 -5.61
N HIS A 268 11.47 1.52 -4.28
CA HIS A 268 10.93 2.61 -3.46
C HIS A 268 11.49 4.02 -3.79
N GLY A 269 12.65 4.15 -4.46
CA GLY A 269 13.17 5.42 -4.95
C GLY A 269 12.28 6.12 -6.01
N ALA A 270 11.40 5.38 -6.69
CA ALA A 270 10.38 5.95 -7.57
C ALA A 270 9.39 6.87 -6.84
N LEU A 271 9.26 6.70 -5.52
CA LEU A 271 8.42 7.52 -4.67
C LEU A 271 8.91 8.96 -4.54
N ILE A 272 10.22 9.19 -4.65
CA ILE A 272 10.85 10.51 -4.45
C ILE A 272 10.32 11.49 -5.49
N GLU A 273 10.16 11.05 -6.74
CA GLU A 273 9.63 11.88 -7.81
C GLU A 273 8.16 12.23 -7.62
N ASN A 274 7.35 11.34 -7.02
CA ASN A 274 5.97 11.65 -6.65
C ASN A 274 5.93 12.59 -5.44
N LEU A 275 6.86 12.44 -4.50
CA LEU A 275 6.97 13.28 -3.31
C LEU A 275 7.38 14.71 -3.68
N ASN A 276 8.28 14.88 -4.65
CA ASN A 276 8.73 16.18 -5.15
C ASN A 276 7.62 17.02 -5.81
N ASP A 277 6.55 16.37 -6.28
CA ASP A 277 5.39 17.05 -6.87
C ASP A 277 4.41 17.57 -5.79
N ILE A 278 4.60 17.22 -4.52
CA ILE A 278 3.74 17.65 -3.42
C ILE A 278 4.24 18.99 -2.88
N ASP A 279 3.49 20.05 -3.15
CA ASP A 279 3.71 21.38 -2.60
C ASP A 279 3.07 21.47 -1.22
N ALA A 280 3.86 21.25 -0.17
CA ALA A 280 3.42 21.31 1.22
C ALA A 280 4.59 21.64 2.15
N ASP A 281 4.32 22.33 3.25
CA ASP A 281 5.31 22.66 4.25
C ASP A 281 5.75 21.43 5.06
N VAL A 282 4.79 20.53 5.36
CA VAL A 282 5.03 19.30 6.12
C VAL A 282 4.34 18.12 5.45
N ILE A 283 5.13 17.08 5.16
CA ILE A 283 4.63 15.84 4.56
C ILE A 283 4.82 14.67 5.51
N PHE A 284 3.70 14.04 5.90
CA PHE A 284 3.72 12.76 6.61
C PHE A 284 3.76 11.61 5.61
N VAL A 285 4.87 10.88 5.56
CA VAL A 285 5.01 9.70 4.70
C VAL A 285 4.76 8.44 5.51
N LYS A 286 3.79 7.62 5.10
CA LYS A 286 3.48 6.33 5.75
C LYS A 286 3.00 5.31 4.72
N THR A 287 3.53 4.08 4.75
CA THR A 287 3.10 3.01 3.83
C THR A 287 1.65 2.63 4.08
N ILE A 288 0.95 2.21 3.02
CA ILE A 288 -0.48 1.87 3.05
C ILE A 288 -0.86 0.83 4.12
N ASP A 289 0.04 -0.08 4.45
CA ASP A 289 -0.19 -1.19 5.39
C ASP A 289 0.32 -0.90 6.81
N ASN A 290 1.02 0.21 7.03
CA ASN A 290 1.43 0.64 8.35
C ASN A 290 0.30 1.43 9.01
N VAL A 291 -0.75 0.74 9.39
CA VAL A 291 -1.92 1.29 10.07
C VAL A 291 -2.19 0.50 11.35
N SER A 292 -2.80 1.14 12.34
CA SER A 292 -3.12 0.51 13.62
C SER A 292 -4.62 0.58 13.91
N PRO A 293 -5.20 -0.45 14.56
CA PRO A 293 -6.59 -0.39 14.99
C PRO A 293 -6.80 0.73 16.02
N ASP A 294 -8.03 1.21 16.16
CA ASP A 294 -8.36 2.32 17.07
C ASP A 294 -7.85 2.10 18.51
N SER A 295 -7.86 0.87 19.01
CA SER A 295 -7.35 0.51 20.35
C SER A 295 -5.85 0.78 20.55
N LEU A 296 -5.05 0.76 19.48
CA LEU A 296 -3.61 1.03 19.51
C LEU A 296 -3.26 2.42 18.95
N LYS A 297 -4.22 3.10 18.33
CA LYS A 297 -3.99 4.33 17.56
C LYS A 297 -3.48 5.50 18.43
N ALA A 298 -3.83 5.54 19.72
CA ALA A 298 -3.31 6.54 20.66
C ALA A 298 -1.77 6.48 20.86
N GLN A 299 -1.14 5.33 20.58
CA GLN A 299 0.32 5.21 20.62
C GLN A 299 1.00 5.82 19.38
N THR A 300 0.25 5.93 18.29
CA THR A 300 0.71 6.53 17.02
C THR A 300 0.32 8.00 16.93
N VAL A 301 -0.82 8.38 17.53
CA VAL A 301 -1.39 9.72 17.46
C VAL A 301 -1.67 10.23 18.87
N GLU A 302 -0.60 10.69 19.53
CA GLU A 302 -0.68 11.36 20.83
C GLU A 302 -1.22 12.79 20.63
N LYS A 303 -2.10 13.24 21.54
CA LYS A 303 -2.70 14.57 21.52
C LYS A 303 -2.21 15.40 22.70
#